data_AF-A0A538PNL1-F1
#
_entry.id   AF-A0A538PNL1-F1
#
_cell.length_a   1.000
_cell.length_b   1.000
_cell.length_c   1.000
_cell.angle_alpha   90.00
_cell.angle_beta   90.00
_cell.angle_gamma   90.00
#
_symmetry.space_group_name_H-M   'P 1'
#
loop_
_entity.id
_entity.type
_entity.pdbx_description
1 polymer ?
#
loop_
_entity_poly.entity_id
_entity_poly.type
_entity_poly.pdbx_seq_one_letter_code
_entity_poly.pdbx_strand_id
1 'polypeptide(L)'
;MLMTIPPPKCDAPAVAADSGACTGGGQPGADCLMCHHQGGGAAPYTFAGTLYDAAGARPVGGATIYLQDAAGNVATAITRPNGNFFTADGFAMYPAKAFVSLCPDVLEMVGPVDQATGANCNTSGCHTAGFRVHVP
;
A
#
# COMPACT_ATOMS: atom_id res chain seq x y z
N MET A 1 0.11 21.42 -0.50
CA MET A 1 -1.06 20.71 -1.05
C MET A 1 -0.49 19.71 -2.04
N LEU A 2 -0.45 18.42 -1.69
CA LEU A 2 -0.11 17.38 -2.67
C LEU A 2 -1.14 17.53 -3.79
N MET A 3 -0.69 17.91 -4.99
CA MET A 3 -1.57 17.89 -6.15
C MET A 3 -2.04 16.45 -6.30
N THR A 4 -3.35 16.24 -6.35
CA THR A 4 -3.93 14.95 -6.71
C THR A 4 -3.23 14.50 -7.97
N ILE A 5 -2.50 13.38 -7.92
CA ILE A 5 -2.03 12.73 -9.13
C ILE A 5 -3.26 12.57 -10.01
N PRO A 6 -3.20 12.89 -11.31
CA PRO A 6 -4.16 12.34 -12.23
C PRO A 6 -4.27 10.84 -11.90
N PRO A 7 -5.45 10.33 -11.53
CA PRO A 7 -5.57 8.93 -11.15
C PRO A 7 -4.87 8.10 -12.22
N PRO A 8 -3.99 7.18 -11.84
CA PRO A 8 -3.29 6.35 -12.81
C PRO A 8 -4.32 5.71 -13.74
N LYS A 9 -3.93 5.46 -14.99
CA LYS A 9 -4.81 4.75 -15.91
C LYS A 9 -5.30 3.49 -15.22
N CYS A 10 -6.58 3.20 -15.39
CA CYS A 10 -7.19 2.00 -14.85
C CYS A 10 -6.44 0.77 -15.40
N ASP A 11 -5.80 0.04 -14.50
CA ASP A 11 -5.08 -1.18 -14.79
C ASP A 11 -6.00 -2.40 -14.72
N ALA A 12 -5.86 -3.29 -15.71
CA ALA A 12 -6.43 -4.62 -15.64
C ALA A 12 -5.79 -5.42 -14.48
N PRO A 13 -6.50 -6.42 -13.92
CA PRO A 13 -5.94 -7.28 -12.88
C PRO A 13 -4.60 -7.89 -13.31
N ALA A 14 -3.59 -7.79 -12.42
CA ALA A 14 -2.26 -8.32 -12.66
C ALA A 14 -1.91 -9.41 -11.62
N VAL A 15 -0.84 -10.16 -11.86
CA VAL A 15 -0.39 -11.21 -10.93
C VAL A 15 0.98 -10.85 -10.38
N ALA A 16 1.05 -10.64 -9.06
CA ALA A 16 2.30 -10.65 -8.33
C ALA A 16 2.70 -12.09 -8.02
N ALA A 17 3.97 -12.44 -8.24
CA ALA A 17 4.50 -13.68 -7.69
C ALA A 17 4.39 -13.64 -6.16
N ASP A 18 3.85 -14.72 -5.59
CA ASP A 18 3.93 -14.92 -4.15
C ASP A 18 5.35 -15.36 -3.80
N SER A 19 6.19 -14.39 -3.46
CA SER A 19 7.57 -14.63 -3.03
C SER A 19 7.66 -15.30 -1.65
N GLY A 20 6.54 -15.48 -0.93
CA GLY A 20 6.56 -15.89 0.48
C GLY A 20 7.22 -14.86 1.41
N ALA A 21 7.61 -13.69 0.88
CA ALA A 21 8.11 -12.58 1.66
C ALA A 21 6.96 -11.98 2.48
N CYS A 22 7.22 -11.76 3.77
CA CYS A 22 6.18 -11.66 4.81
C CYS A 22 5.37 -12.97 4.94
N THR A 23 5.96 -14.08 5.37
CA THR A 23 5.22 -15.32 5.79
C THR A 23 5.45 -15.68 7.27
N GLY A 24 6.53 -15.21 7.90
CA GLY A 24 6.76 -15.31 9.34
C GLY A 24 6.05 -14.20 10.13
N GLY A 25 4.72 -14.08 9.99
CA GLY A 25 3.93 -12.90 10.41
C GLY A 25 3.08 -12.30 9.27
N GLY A 26 3.11 -12.94 8.11
CA GLY A 26 2.51 -12.57 6.83
C GLY A 26 1.00 -12.53 6.66
N GLN A 27 0.26 -12.53 7.76
CA GLN A 27 -1.19 -12.51 7.64
C GLN A 27 -1.63 -11.19 7.02
N PRO A 28 -2.71 -11.19 6.21
CA PRO A 28 -3.36 -9.96 5.80
C PRO A 28 -3.52 -9.02 7.02
N GLY A 29 -3.02 -7.79 6.93
CA GLY A 29 -3.12 -6.77 7.98
C GLY A 29 -1.95 -6.72 8.97
N ALA A 30 -0.89 -7.51 8.77
CA ALA A 30 0.32 -7.40 9.59
C ALA A 30 1.18 -6.18 9.23
N ASP A 31 1.85 -5.62 10.24
CA ASP A 31 2.82 -4.53 10.04
C ASP A 31 4.13 -5.07 9.45
N CYS A 32 4.20 -5.09 8.12
CA CYS A 32 5.37 -5.58 7.39
C CYS A 32 6.61 -4.71 7.67
N LEU A 33 6.42 -3.41 7.92
CA LEU A 33 7.52 -2.48 8.16
C LEU A 33 8.11 -2.62 9.57
N MET A 34 7.47 -3.35 10.48
CA MET A 34 8.07 -3.71 11.78
C MET A 34 9.43 -4.42 11.64
N CYS A 35 9.58 -5.29 10.65
CA CYS A 35 10.85 -5.99 10.37
C CYS A 35 11.57 -5.46 9.13
N HIS A 36 10.79 -4.96 8.14
CA HIS A 36 11.30 -4.55 6.84
C HIS A 36 11.47 -3.01 6.71
N HIS A 37 11.51 -2.27 7.81
CA HIS A 37 11.94 -0.86 7.76
C HIS A 37 13.44 -0.74 7.43
N GLN A 38 13.86 0.47 7.04
CA GLN A 38 15.28 0.77 6.83
C GLN A 38 16.09 0.52 8.12
N GLY A 39 17.11 -0.34 8.03
CA GLY A 39 17.91 -0.76 9.19
C GLY A 39 17.27 -1.84 10.07
N GLY A 40 16.14 -2.42 9.65
CA GLY A 40 15.47 -3.52 10.34
C GLY A 40 16.18 -4.88 10.18
N GLY A 41 15.60 -5.92 10.79
CA GLY A 41 16.15 -7.28 10.79
C GLY A 41 15.91 -8.09 9.50
N ALA A 42 15.24 -7.50 8.50
CA ALA A 42 14.93 -8.14 7.23
C ALA A 42 15.22 -7.19 6.04
N ALA A 43 15.16 -7.72 4.81
CA ALA A 43 15.39 -6.92 3.60
C ALA A 43 14.42 -5.73 3.54
N PRO A 44 14.91 -4.48 3.39
CA PRO A 44 14.08 -3.31 3.59
C PRO A 44 13.06 -3.10 2.46
N TYR A 45 11.89 -2.59 2.83
CA TYR A 45 10.85 -2.11 1.92
C TYR A 45 10.73 -0.59 2.00
N THR A 46 10.34 0.01 0.89
CA THR A 46 9.95 1.42 0.81
C THR A 46 8.53 1.60 1.36
N PHE A 47 7.60 0.73 0.97
CA PHE A 47 6.26 0.66 1.53
C PHE A 47 5.70 -0.75 1.43
N ALA A 48 4.74 -1.04 2.30
CA ALA A 48 4.04 -2.31 2.34
C ALA A 48 2.63 -2.12 2.93
N GLY A 49 1.74 -3.06 2.66
CA GLY A 49 0.40 -3.07 3.22
C GLY A 49 -0.43 -4.24 2.73
N THR A 50 -1.72 -4.20 3.06
CA THR A 50 -2.72 -5.18 2.65
C THR A 50 -3.94 -4.46 2.10
N LEU A 51 -4.38 -4.85 0.90
CA LEU A 51 -5.63 -4.37 0.32
C LEU A 51 -6.80 -5.27 0.75
N TYR A 52 -7.91 -4.65 1.13
CA TYR A 52 -9.17 -5.34 1.44
C TYR A 52 -10.30 -4.87 0.52
N ASP A 53 -11.41 -5.60 0.51
CA ASP A 53 -12.67 -5.14 -0.10
C ASP A 53 -13.26 -3.93 0.65
N ALA A 54 -14.30 -3.32 0.09
CA ALA A 54 -14.98 -2.15 0.67
C ALA A 54 -15.53 -2.39 2.08
N ALA A 55 -15.81 -3.65 2.45
CA ALA A 55 -16.25 -4.03 3.79
C ALA A 55 -15.08 -4.23 4.77
N GLY A 56 -13.83 -4.18 4.28
CA GLY A 56 -12.63 -4.48 5.04
C GLY A 56 -12.52 -5.95 5.46
N ALA A 57 -13.30 -6.85 4.85
CA ALA A 57 -13.49 -8.22 5.31
C ALA A 57 -12.58 -9.21 4.58
N ARG A 58 -12.38 -9.03 3.27
CA ARG A 58 -11.64 -9.98 2.44
C ARG A 58 -10.43 -9.30 1.80
N PRO A 59 -9.23 -9.92 1.86
CA PRO A 59 -8.09 -9.39 1.14
C PRO A 59 -8.31 -9.48 -0.37
N VAL A 60 -7.80 -8.50 -1.12
CA VAL A 60 -7.98 -8.40 -2.57
C VAL A 60 -6.63 -8.50 -3.29
N GLY A 61 -6.47 -9.54 -4.10
CA GLY A 61 -5.31 -9.74 -4.97
C GLY A 61 -5.49 -9.19 -6.38
N GLY A 62 -4.39 -8.82 -7.00
CA GLY A 62 -4.27 -8.43 -8.40
C GLY A 62 -4.52 -6.96 -8.71
N ALA A 63 -4.66 -6.10 -7.71
CA ALA A 63 -4.72 -4.65 -7.90
C ALA A 63 -3.31 -4.05 -7.98
N THR A 64 -3.16 -2.97 -8.74
CA THR A 64 -1.94 -2.15 -8.71
C THR A 64 -2.09 -1.07 -7.64
N ILE A 65 -1.14 -1.02 -6.72
CA ILE A 65 -0.97 0.07 -5.77
C ILE A 65 0.07 1.03 -6.32
N TYR A 66 -0.29 2.30 -6.40
CA TYR A 66 0.61 3.41 -6.71
C TYR A 66 0.84 4.20 -5.44
N LEU A 67 2.09 4.48 -5.08
CA LEU A 67 2.46 5.40 -4.02
C LEU A 67 3.22 6.57 -4.63
N GLN A 68 2.73 7.79 -4.40
CA GLN A 68 3.48 9.00 -4.73
C GLN A 68 3.96 9.70 -3.48
N ASP A 69 5.18 10.20 -3.54
CA ASP A 69 5.81 10.97 -2.47
C ASP A 69 5.70 12.49 -2.68
N ALA A 70 6.23 13.26 -1.72
CA ALA A 70 6.22 14.73 -1.77
C ALA A 70 7.07 15.34 -2.91
N ALA A 71 7.98 14.57 -3.49
CA ALA A 71 8.84 14.97 -4.60
C ALA A 71 8.23 14.63 -5.97
N GLY A 72 7.08 13.93 -6.00
CA GLY A 72 6.39 13.50 -7.21
C GLY A 72 6.88 12.16 -7.78
N ASN A 73 7.76 11.44 -7.07
CA ASN A 73 8.17 10.10 -7.48
C ASN A 73 7.02 9.13 -7.27
N VAL A 74 6.88 8.14 -8.17
CA VAL A 74 5.83 7.12 -8.09
C VAL A 74 6.48 5.74 -8.02
N ALA A 75 6.12 4.98 -6.99
CA ALA A 75 6.48 3.57 -6.85
C ALA A 75 5.21 2.71 -6.91
N THR A 76 5.32 1.50 -7.45
CA THR A 76 4.18 0.60 -7.67
C THR A 76 4.38 -0.76 -7.03
N ALA A 77 3.28 -1.38 -6.60
CA ALA A 77 3.26 -2.76 -6.13
C ALA A 77 1.95 -3.45 -6.53
N ILE A 78 2.01 -4.71 -6.95
CA ILE A 78 0.80 -5.50 -7.23
C ILE A 78 0.40 -6.26 -5.97
N THR A 79 -0.89 -6.27 -5.63
CA THR A 79 -1.41 -7.05 -4.49
C THR A 79 -1.38 -8.54 -4.80
N ARG A 80 -0.86 -9.32 -3.86
CA ARG A 80 -0.75 -10.79 -3.95
C ARG A 80 -2.10 -11.45 -3.68
N PRO A 81 -2.25 -12.77 -3.89
CA PRO A 81 -3.50 -13.47 -3.61
C PRO A 81 -4.04 -13.30 -2.18
N ASN A 82 -3.16 -13.05 -1.20
CA ASN A 82 -3.52 -12.73 0.18
C ASN A 82 -3.73 -11.22 0.45
N GLY A 83 -3.80 -10.39 -0.59
CA GLY A 83 -3.97 -8.94 -0.52
C GLY A 83 -2.71 -8.16 -0.14
N ASN A 84 -1.62 -8.82 0.26
CA ASN A 84 -0.40 -8.14 0.66
C ASN A 84 0.35 -7.58 -0.55
N PHE A 85 0.92 -6.39 -0.39
CA PHE A 85 1.78 -5.75 -1.36
C PHE A 85 2.98 -5.14 -0.64
N PHE A 86 4.11 -5.07 -1.34
CA PHE A 86 5.27 -4.30 -0.91
C PHE A 86 6.10 -3.93 -2.13
N THR A 87 6.94 -2.91 -1.98
CA THR A 87 8.05 -2.67 -2.89
C THR A 87 9.25 -2.14 -2.12
N ALA A 88 10.45 -2.43 -2.64
CA ALA A 88 11.70 -1.78 -2.23
C ALA A 88 12.12 -0.69 -3.23
N ASP A 89 11.36 -0.51 -4.31
CA ASP A 89 11.64 0.47 -5.35
C ASP A 89 11.20 1.87 -4.91
N GLY A 90 11.82 2.88 -5.54
CA GLY A 90 11.35 4.27 -5.62
C GLY A 90 10.97 4.96 -4.30
N PHE A 91 11.96 5.60 -3.67
CA PHE A 91 11.92 6.71 -2.70
C PHE A 91 10.58 7.07 -2.01
N ALA A 92 10.55 7.02 -0.67
CA ALA A 92 9.44 7.49 0.17
C ALA A 92 9.84 8.78 0.94
N MET A 93 9.49 9.92 0.37
CA MET A 93 9.49 11.21 1.05
C MET A 93 8.07 11.56 1.53
N TYR A 94 7.91 11.75 2.83
CA TYR A 94 6.64 12.19 3.38
C TYR A 94 6.37 13.68 3.08
N PRO A 95 5.11 14.09 2.89
CA PRO A 95 3.90 13.24 2.84
C PRO A 95 3.82 12.36 1.58
N ALA A 96 3.29 11.15 1.72
CA ALA A 96 3.08 10.21 0.62
C ALA A 96 1.62 9.77 0.55
N LYS A 97 1.10 9.51 -0.66
CA LYS A 97 -0.31 9.19 -0.90
C LYS A 97 -0.46 8.00 -1.85
N ALA A 98 -1.33 7.07 -1.49
CA ALA A 98 -1.57 5.86 -2.26
C ALA A 98 -2.82 5.96 -3.14
N PHE A 99 -2.79 5.25 -4.27
CA PHE A 99 -3.93 4.97 -5.15
C PHE A 99 -3.98 3.46 -5.37
N VAL A 100 -5.19 2.91 -5.42
CA VAL A 100 -5.44 1.54 -5.85
C VAL A 100 -6.13 1.58 -7.21
N SER A 101 -5.68 0.71 -8.11
CA SER A 101 -6.27 0.51 -9.42
C SER A 101 -6.60 -0.95 -9.61
N LEU A 102 -7.87 -1.24 -9.89
CA LEU A 102 -8.36 -2.54 -10.30
C LEU A 102 -9.60 -2.32 -11.18
N CYS A 103 -9.46 -2.45 -12.49
CA CYS A 103 -10.55 -2.05 -13.37
C CYS A 103 -11.88 -2.74 -13.08
N PRO A 104 -12.99 -1.96 -13.08
CA PRO A 104 -13.12 -0.58 -13.58
C PRO A 104 -12.78 0.53 -12.57
N ASP A 105 -12.32 0.19 -11.37
CA ASP A 105 -12.20 1.12 -10.25
C ASP A 105 -10.78 1.66 -10.06
N VAL A 106 -10.70 2.96 -9.78
CA VAL A 106 -9.49 3.63 -9.30
C VAL A 106 -9.86 4.45 -8.09
N LEU A 107 -9.27 4.14 -6.95
CA LEU A 107 -9.59 4.76 -5.66
C LEU A 107 -8.35 5.37 -5.04
N GLU A 108 -8.54 6.52 -4.43
CA GLU A 108 -7.49 7.32 -3.81
C GLU A 108 -7.56 7.17 -2.27
N MET A 109 -6.41 7.06 -1.63
CA MET A 109 -6.32 7.07 -0.16
C MET A 109 -6.84 8.42 0.38
N VAL A 110 -7.75 8.37 1.35
CA VAL A 110 -8.48 9.57 1.83
C VAL A 110 -7.54 10.68 2.34
N GLY A 111 -6.45 10.33 3.01
CA GLY A 111 -5.42 11.26 3.47
C GLY A 111 -4.03 10.73 3.19
N PRO A 112 -3.00 11.58 3.05
CA PRO A 112 -1.62 11.12 2.94
C PRO A 112 -1.11 10.56 4.27
N VAL A 113 -0.10 9.70 4.21
CA VAL A 113 0.76 9.40 5.36
C VAL A 113 1.81 10.49 5.43
N ASP A 114 2.11 11.03 6.61
CA ASP A 114 3.15 12.01 6.81
C ASP A 114 4.00 11.72 8.07
N GLN A 115 5.02 12.56 8.33
CA GLN A 115 5.85 12.39 9.53
C GLN A 115 5.09 12.72 10.84
N ALA A 116 4.08 13.58 10.79
CA ALA A 116 3.26 13.90 11.95
C ALA A 116 2.36 12.71 12.32
N THR A 117 1.95 11.89 11.35
CA THR A 117 1.32 10.58 11.55
C THR A 117 2.33 9.46 11.81
N GLY A 118 3.58 9.78 12.13
CA GLY A 118 4.62 8.79 12.46
C GLY A 118 5.17 8.00 11.27
N ALA A 119 4.91 8.44 10.03
CA ALA A 119 5.38 7.79 8.81
C ALA A 119 4.95 6.31 8.66
N ASN A 120 4.02 5.83 9.49
CA ASN A 120 3.60 4.44 9.49
C ASN A 120 2.20 4.30 8.87
N CYS A 121 2.12 3.54 7.78
CA CYS A 121 0.86 3.12 7.14
C CYS A 121 0.02 2.15 8.01
N ASN A 122 0.43 1.86 9.24
CA ASN A 122 -0.31 1.09 10.25
C ASN A 122 -0.53 1.89 11.54
N THR A 123 -0.43 3.22 11.49
CA THR A 123 -0.70 4.08 12.65
C THR A 123 -2.14 3.88 13.12
N SER A 124 -2.30 3.57 14.41
CA SER A 124 -3.60 3.36 15.05
C SER A 124 -4.53 4.55 14.75
N GLY A 125 -5.75 4.25 14.28
CA GLY A 125 -6.76 5.26 13.92
C GLY A 125 -6.88 5.56 12.42
N CYS A 126 -5.88 5.24 11.59
CA CYS A 126 -5.89 5.56 10.15
C CYS A 126 -6.27 4.40 9.22
N HIS A 127 -6.22 3.15 9.69
CA HIS A 127 -6.63 1.95 8.92
C HIS A 127 -7.53 0.98 9.73
N THR A 128 -8.41 1.54 10.58
CA THR A 128 -9.54 0.80 11.14
C THR A 128 -10.54 0.45 10.03
N ALA A 129 -11.52 -0.43 10.28
CA ALA A 129 -12.42 -0.96 9.24
C ALA A 129 -13.08 0.12 8.34
N GLY A 130 -13.22 1.37 8.80
CA GLY A 130 -13.78 2.48 8.01
C GLY A 130 -12.78 3.30 7.17
N PHE A 131 -11.47 3.03 7.23
CA PHE A 131 -10.42 3.84 6.58
C PHE A 131 -9.39 3.01 5.81
N ARG A 132 -9.69 1.74 5.55
CA ARG A 132 -8.80 0.86 4.77
C ARG A 132 -8.85 1.28 3.31
N VAL A 133 -7.70 1.19 2.63
CA VAL A 133 -7.68 1.22 1.17
C VAL A 133 -8.52 0.05 0.70
N HIS A 134 -9.52 0.33 -0.13
CA HIS A 134 -10.42 -0.69 -0.62
C HIS A 134 -10.69 -0.53 -2.11
N VAL A 135 -11.19 -1.59 -2.71
CA VAL A 135 -11.90 -1.60 -3.99
C VAL A 135 -13.28 -2.22 -3.78
N PRO A 136 -14.29 -1.90 -4.61
CA PRO A 136 -15.60 -2.53 -4.53
C PRO A 136 -15.56 -4.07 -4.67
#